data_AF-A0A6L6T9A2-F1
#
_entry.id   AF-A0A6L6T9A2-F1
#
_cell.length_a   1.000
_cell.length_b   1.000
_cell.length_c   1.000
_cell.angle_alpha   90.00
_cell.angle_beta   90.00
_cell.angle_gamma   90.00
#
_symmetry.space_group_name_H-M   'P 1'
#
loop_
_entity.id
_entity.type
_entity.pdbx_description
1 polymer ?
#
loop_
_entity_poly.entity_id
_entity_poly.type
_entity_poly.pdbx_seq_one_letter_code
_entity_poly.pdbx_strand_id
1 'polypeptide(L)'
;MNRLVQTLEVIFSGPSRSALGGISFTPPEIQIFTDDKDAPLARFTLAHELGHYYLGHGAYLKRERLHASDMEQHDSDRIPRSDVERLEWQANAFASFLLMPTIKLLERLALLTVIYNIRNRGHGLLYLDHQPVNYRSFRLVSDNLSHHFHVSKTAIRLRLSRLGLLVDARTSKRPPPGLPQIASQRQEW
;
A
#
# COMPACT_ATOMS: atom_id res chain seq x y z
N MET A 1 -24.08 30.72 -5.63
CA MET A 1 -22.81 30.46 -6.35
C MET A 1 -22.86 29.05 -6.91
N ASN A 2 -22.99 28.89 -8.23
CA ASN A 2 -22.85 27.59 -8.89
C ASN A 2 -21.39 27.14 -8.74
N ARG A 3 -21.11 26.16 -7.86
CA ARG A 3 -19.85 25.40 -7.98
C ARG A 3 -19.97 24.62 -9.28
N LEU A 4 -19.24 25.01 -10.31
CA LEU A 4 -18.92 24.12 -11.41
C LEU A 4 -18.34 22.85 -10.79
N VAL A 5 -19.11 21.76 -10.81
CA VAL A 5 -18.58 20.43 -10.49
C VAL A 5 -17.61 20.13 -11.61
N GLN A 6 -16.31 20.32 -11.35
CA GLN A 6 -15.29 19.91 -12.30
C GLN A 6 -15.23 18.39 -12.27
N THR A 7 -15.64 17.76 -13.36
CA THR A 7 -15.57 16.31 -13.54
C THR A 7 -14.11 15.89 -13.55
N LEU A 8 -13.76 14.89 -12.73
CA LEU A 8 -12.44 14.25 -12.81
C LEU A 8 -12.39 13.39 -14.07
N GLU A 9 -11.44 13.68 -14.95
CA GLU A 9 -11.16 12.86 -16.13
C GLU A 9 -10.01 11.88 -15.86
N VAL A 10 -10.10 10.67 -16.42
CA VAL A 10 -9.04 9.65 -16.32
C VAL A 10 -8.67 9.20 -17.73
N ILE A 11 -7.41 9.40 -18.09
CA ILE A 11 -6.87 9.14 -19.42
C ILE A 11 -5.81 8.05 -19.32
N PHE A 12 -5.96 7.01 -20.13
CA PHE A 12 -4.94 5.98 -20.33
C PHE A 12 -4.21 6.26 -21.62
N SER A 13 -2.89 6.36 -21.54
CA SER A 13 -1.99 6.66 -22.64
C SER A 13 -0.92 5.59 -22.76
N GLY A 14 -0.24 5.57 -23.90
CA GLY A 14 0.88 4.65 -24.13
C GLY A 14 1.97 4.74 -23.06
N PRO A 15 2.78 3.67 -22.92
CA PRO A 15 3.79 3.57 -21.87
C PRO A 15 4.80 4.70 -21.97
N SER A 16 5.15 5.26 -20.81
CA SER A 16 6.18 6.28 -20.66
C SER A 16 7.43 5.67 -20.04
N ARG A 17 8.61 6.11 -20.49
CA ARG A 17 9.90 5.65 -19.95
C ARG A 17 10.20 6.22 -18.56
N SER A 18 9.58 7.35 -18.21
CA SER A 18 9.91 8.09 -17.00
C SER A 18 8.81 8.06 -15.95
N ALA A 19 7.54 8.09 -16.34
CA ALA A 19 6.41 8.23 -15.42
C ALA A 19 5.44 7.05 -15.55
N LEU A 20 4.82 6.67 -14.44
CA LEU A 20 3.76 5.66 -14.40
C LEU A 20 2.38 6.31 -14.49
N GLY A 21 2.25 7.51 -13.95
CA GLY A 21 1.05 8.33 -14.04
C GLY A 21 1.27 9.72 -13.46
N GLY A 22 0.18 10.42 -13.21
CA GLY A 22 0.16 11.68 -12.48
C GLY A 22 -1.21 12.33 -12.51
N ILE A 23 -1.37 13.35 -11.67
CA ILE A 23 -2.61 14.12 -11.54
C ILE A 23 -2.37 15.62 -11.76
N SER A 24 -3.30 16.27 -12.46
CA SER A 24 -3.51 17.71 -12.48
C SER A 24 -4.76 18.04 -11.68
N PHE A 25 -4.78 19.14 -10.93
CA PHE A 25 -5.93 19.53 -10.11
C PHE A 25 -6.78 20.66 -10.72
N THR A 26 -6.33 21.29 -11.81
CA THR A 26 -7.08 22.37 -12.47
C THR A 26 -6.84 22.39 -13.99
N PRO A 27 -7.73 21.78 -14.80
CA PRO A 27 -8.84 20.91 -14.38
C PRO A 27 -8.34 19.59 -13.75
N PRO A 28 -9.19 18.91 -12.96
CA PRO A 28 -8.87 17.61 -12.37
C PRO A 28 -8.77 16.54 -13.46
N GLU A 29 -7.57 16.02 -13.66
CA GLU A 29 -7.27 15.00 -14.67
C GLU A 29 -6.20 14.04 -14.13
N ILE A 30 -6.43 12.74 -14.28
CA ILE A 30 -5.45 11.68 -14.00
C ILE A 30 -4.98 11.09 -15.32
N GLN A 31 -3.67 10.99 -15.49
CA GLN A 31 -3.05 10.27 -16.60
C GLN A 31 -2.36 9.00 -16.10
N ILE A 32 -2.59 7.88 -16.77
CA ILE A 32 -1.91 6.61 -16.50
C ILE A 32 -1.16 6.19 -17.77
N PHE A 33 0.15 5.97 -17.66
CA PHE A 33 1.04 5.65 -18.79
C PHE A 33 1.23 4.14 -18.91
N THR A 34 0.22 3.47 -19.45
CA THR A 34 0.18 2.03 -19.70
C THR A 34 -0.87 1.70 -20.75
N ASP A 35 -0.57 0.75 -21.63
CA ASP A 35 -1.54 0.21 -22.58
C ASP A 35 -2.48 -0.82 -21.91
N ASP A 36 -2.06 -1.41 -20.79
CA ASP A 36 -2.82 -2.40 -20.05
C ASP A 36 -3.46 -1.78 -18.80
N LYS A 37 -4.78 -1.59 -18.86
CA LYS A 37 -5.61 -1.00 -17.80
C LYS A 37 -5.79 -1.94 -16.61
N ASP A 38 -5.69 -3.24 -16.84
CA ASP A 38 -5.90 -4.28 -15.84
C ASP A 38 -4.59 -4.68 -15.15
N ALA A 39 -3.45 -4.22 -15.67
CA ALA A 39 -2.14 -4.43 -15.07
C ALA A 39 -2.14 -4.01 -13.59
N PRO A 40 -1.57 -4.83 -12.67
CA PRO A 40 -1.44 -4.49 -11.26
C PRO A 40 -0.82 -3.11 -11.01
N LEU A 41 0.13 -2.73 -11.87
CA LEU A 41 0.79 -1.43 -11.82
C LEU A 41 -0.17 -0.29 -12.16
N ALA A 42 -0.94 -0.41 -13.25
CA ALA A 42 -1.94 0.57 -13.66
C ALA A 42 -3.00 0.79 -12.56
N ARG A 43 -3.48 -0.30 -11.96
CA ARG A 43 -4.44 -0.28 -10.85
C ARG A 43 -3.88 0.42 -9.63
N PHE A 44 -2.61 0.18 -9.30
CA PHE A 44 -1.94 0.86 -8.20
C PHE A 44 -1.77 2.35 -8.45
N THR A 45 -1.22 2.71 -9.61
CA THR A 45 -1.04 4.12 -10.00
C THR A 45 -2.37 4.86 -9.95
N LEU A 46 -3.43 4.32 -10.57
CA LEU A 46 -4.75 4.95 -10.53
C LEU A 46 -5.27 5.11 -9.10
N ALA A 47 -5.16 4.08 -8.26
CA ALA A 47 -5.58 4.16 -6.87
C ALA A 47 -4.78 5.20 -6.07
N HIS A 48 -3.49 5.37 -6.39
CA HIS A 48 -2.61 6.38 -5.79
C HIS A 48 -3.04 7.80 -6.19
N GLU A 49 -3.25 8.06 -7.49
CA GLU A 49 -3.72 9.36 -7.99
C GLU A 49 -5.12 9.72 -7.46
N LEU A 50 -6.01 8.73 -7.32
CA LEU A 50 -7.29 8.91 -6.65
C LEU A 50 -7.10 9.30 -5.17
N GLY A 51 -6.07 8.81 -4.51
CA GLY A 51 -5.69 9.24 -3.17
C GLY A 51 -5.36 10.72 -3.11
N HIS A 52 -4.51 11.20 -4.03
CA HIS A 52 -4.22 12.63 -4.15
C HIS A 52 -5.49 13.47 -4.35
N TYR A 53 -6.40 13.01 -5.21
CA TYR A 53 -7.66 13.69 -5.46
C TYR A 53 -8.57 13.73 -4.22
N TYR A 54 -8.93 12.57 -3.66
CA TYR A 54 -9.93 12.46 -2.58
C TYR A 54 -9.44 12.97 -1.23
N LEU A 55 -8.12 12.95 -0.98
CA LEU A 55 -7.53 13.53 0.22
C LEU A 55 -7.30 15.05 0.10
N GLY A 56 -7.66 15.65 -1.04
CA GLY A 56 -7.59 17.10 -1.23
C GLY A 56 -6.17 17.64 -1.37
N HIS A 57 -5.22 16.83 -1.85
CA HIS A 57 -3.82 17.26 -2.00
C HIS A 57 -3.66 18.43 -3.00
N GLY A 58 -4.66 18.67 -3.85
CA GLY A 58 -4.71 19.83 -4.75
C GLY A 58 -4.73 21.20 -4.06
N ALA A 59 -5.00 21.25 -2.74
CA ALA A 59 -4.82 22.46 -1.95
C ALA A 59 -3.34 22.85 -1.77
N TYR A 60 -2.42 21.88 -1.94
CA TYR A 60 -0.99 22.04 -1.72
C TYR A 60 -0.16 21.82 -2.99
N LEU A 61 -0.69 21.04 -3.93
CA LEU A 61 -0.02 20.67 -5.18
C LEU A 61 -0.81 21.17 -6.39
N LYS A 62 -0.12 21.71 -7.41
CA LYS A 62 -0.74 22.02 -8.71
C LYS A 62 -0.86 20.79 -9.61
N ARG A 63 0.16 19.93 -9.54
CA ARG A 63 0.29 18.68 -10.28
C ARG A 63 1.29 17.76 -9.58
N GLU A 64 1.19 16.48 -9.85
CA GLU A 64 2.07 15.42 -9.37
C GLU A 64 2.41 14.48 -10.55
N ARG A 65 3.58 13.82 -10.51
CA ARG A 65 3.94 12.73 -11.42
C ARG A 65 4.64 11.60 -10.67
N LEU A 66 3.95 10.48 -10.53
CA LEU A 66 4.54 9.26 -10.02
C LEU A 66 5.58 8.67 -10.99
N HIS A 67 6.84 8.64 -10.59
CA HIS A 67 7.91 7.95 -11.32
C HIS A 67 8.09 6.50 -10.84
N ALA A 68 8.56 5.62 -11.72
CA ALA A 68 8.81 4.22 -11.36
C ALA A 68 9.87 4.07 -10.25
N SER A 69 10.84 4.98 -10.18
CA SER A 69 11.85 5.05 -9.12
C SER A 69 11.27 5.33 -7.73
N ASP A 70 10.13 6.02 -7.67
CA ASP A 70 9.57 6.54 -6.42
C ASP A 70 8.82 5.42 -5.68
N MET A 71 8.34 4.42 -6.40
CA MET A 71 7.71 3.22 -5.83
C MET A 71 8.66 2.43 -4.92
N GLU A 72 9.97 2.43 -5.21
CA GLU A 72 10.96 1.72 -4.40
C GLU A 72 11.36 2.50 -3.14
N GLN A 73 11.28 3.84 -3.17
CA GLN A 73 11.70 4.70 -2.06
C GLN A 73 10.66 4.77 -0.93
N HIS A 74 9.37 4.60 -1.23
CA HIS A 74 8.31 4.60 -0.22
C HIS A 74 8.20 3.31 0.61
N ASP A 75 9.12 2.36 0.43
CA ASP A 75 9.13 1.06 1.11
C ASP A 75 9.61 1.10 2.58
N SER A 76 9.87 2.30 3.11
CA SER A 76 10.43 2.46 4.45
C SER A 76 9.37 2.83 5.49
N ASP A 77 9.39 2.13 6.64
CA ASP A 77 8.69 2.51 7.88
C ASP A 77 9.23 3.83 8.48
N ARG A 78 9.89 4.68 7.67
CA ARG A 78 10.45 5.95 8.11
C ARG A 78 9.34 6.98 8.15
N ILE A 79 9.34 7.75 9.22
CA ILE A 79 8.50 8.93 9.36
C ILE A 79 8.85 9.89 8.20
N PRO A 80 7.88 10.28 7.36
CA PRO A 80 8.09 11.27 6.32
C PRO A 80 8.64 12.58 6.89
N ARG A 81 9.65 13.16 6.24
CA ARG A 81 10.38 14.33 6.72
C ARG A 81 9.87 15.63 6.11
N SER A 82 9.44 15.59 4.85
CA SER A 82 8.86 16.74 4.16
C SER A 82 7.35 16.65 4.03
N ASP A 83 6.69 17.79 3.79
CA ASP A 83 5.24 17.80 3.54
C ASP A 83 4.88 17.02 2.28
N VAL A 84 5.68 17.12 1.22
CA VAL A 84 5.48 16.34 -0.01
C VAL A 84 5.55 14.84 0.29
N GLU A 85 6.58 14.38 1.00
CA GLU A 85 6.68 12.96 1.39
C GLU A 85 5.49 12.48 2.24
N ARG A 86 4.88 13.35 3.04
CA ARG A 86 3.67 13.02 3.81
C ARG A 86 2.46 12.83 2.89
N LEU A 87 2.29 13.70 1.89
CA LEU A 87 1.22 13.57 0.89
C LEU A 87 1.39 12.28 0.09
N GLU A 88 2.58 11.97 -0.39
CA GLU A 88 2.88 10.72 -1.10
C GLU A 88 2.60 9.48 -0.22
N TRP A 89 2.99 9.55 1.05
CA TRP A 89 2.72 8.47 2.00
C TRP A 89 1.21 8.27 2.21
N GLN A 90 0.44 9.35 2.30
CA GLN A 90 -1.02 9.33 2.44
C GLN A 90 -1.69 8.75 1.19
N ALA A 91 -1.27 9.15 0.00
CA ALA A 91 -1.79 8.62 -1.27
C ALA A 91 -1.47 7.12 -1.43
N ASN A 92 -0.26 6.69 -1.08
CA ASN A 92 0.12 5.28 -1.04
C ASN A 92 -0.70 4.48 -0.02
N ALA A 93 -0.96 5.06 1.15
CA ALA A 93 -1.83 4.44 2.15
C ALA A 93 -3.27 4.30 1.61
N PHE A 94 -3.82 5.35 1.01
CA PHE A 94 -5.14 5.33 0.37
C PHE A 94 -5.24 4.22 -0.68
N ALA A 95 -4.29 4.15 -1.62
CA ALA A 95 -4.24 3.10 -2.64
C ALA A 95 -4.25 1.70 -2.02
N SER A 96 -3.49 1.51 -0.94
CA SER A 96 -3.43 0.26 -0.19
C SER A 96 -4.77 -0.12 0.44
N PHE A 97 -5.51 0.85 1.01
CA PHE A 97 -6.86 0.62 1.56
C PHE A 97 -7.88 0.29 0.47
N LEU A 98 -7.80 0.99 -0.67
CA LEU A 98 -8.73 0.82 -1.78
C LEU A 98 -8.55 -0.55 -2.46
N LEU A 99 -7.30 -0.95 -2.72
CA LEU A 99 -6.98 -2.20 -3.41
C LEU A 99 -7.05 -3.43 -2.50
N MET A 100 -6.83 -3.25 -1.20
CA MET A 100 -6.89 -4.32 -0.19
C MET A 100 -7.79 -3.92 0.98
N PRO A 101 -9.13 -3.95 0.78
CA PRO A 101 -10.08 -3.63 1.84
C PRO A 101 -9.85 -4.49 3.08
N THR A 102 -9.80 -3.87 4.27
CA THR A 102 -9.37 -4.53 5.51
C THR A 102 -10.12 -5.83 5.79
N ILE A 103 -11.45 -5.81 5.70
CA ILE A 103 -12.27 -7.01 5.98
C ILE A 103 -11.94 -8.14 5.01
N LYS A 104 -11.84 -7.85 3.70
CA LYS A 104 -11.51 -8.85 2.68
C LYS A 104 -10.11 -9.42 2.85
N LEU A 105 -9.15 -8.58 3.23
CA LEU A 105 -7.80 -9.01 3.53
C LEU A 105 -7.77 -9.95 4.75
N LEU A 106 -8.48 -9.61 5.82
CA LEU A 106 -8.55 -10.41 7.04
C LEU A 106 -9.27 -11.75 6.82
N GLU A 107 -10.39 -11.75 6.11
CA GLU A 107 -11.12 -12.96 5.72
C GLU A 107 -10.21 -13.91 4.95
N ARG A 108 -9.52 -13.39 3.92
CA ARG A 108 -8.61 -14.19 3.11
C ARG A 108 -7.43 -14.72 3.92
N LEU A 109 -6.82 -13.86 4.75
CA LEU A 109 -5.70 -14.26 5.59
C LEU A 109 -6.10 -15.36 6.58
N ALA A 110 -7.27 -15.25 7.22
CA ALA A 110 -7.77 -16.27 8.12
C ALA A 110 -7.88 -17.65 7.42
N LEU A 111 -8.42 -17.70 6.21
CA LEU A 111 -8.47 -18.93 5.41
C LEU A 111 -7.08 -19.50 5.15
N LEU A 112 -6.11 -18.66 4.77
CA LEU A 112 -4.73 -19.11 4.52
C LEU A 112 -4.04 -19.64 5.77
N THR A 113 -4.36 -19.11 6.96
CA THR A 113 -3.78 -19.62 8.21
C THR A 113 -4.22 -21.06 8.49
N VAL A 114 -5.46 -21.41 8.14
CA VAL A 114 -5.97 -22.78 8.23
C VAL A 114 -5.31 -23.66 7.17
N ILE A 115 -5.33 -23.24 5.90
CA ILE A 115 -4.82 -24.03 4.77
C ILE A 115 -3.32 -24.35 4.93
N TYR A 116 -2.53 -23.38 5.35
CA TYR A 116 -1.08 -23.55 5.52
C TYR A 116 -0.67 -23.94 6.95
N ASN A 117 -1.64 -24.21 7.84
CA ASN A 117 -1.43 -24.53 9.26
C ASN A 117 -0.47 -23.52 9.95
N ILE A 118 -0.68 -22.24 9.67
CA ILE A 118 0.09 -21.13 10.26
C ILE A 118 -0.52 -20.83 11.63
N ARG A 119 0.31 -20.90 12.66
CA ARG A 119 -0.09 -20.63 14.05
C ARG A 119 0.69 -19.44 14.56
N ASN A 120 0.00 -18.56 15.30
CA ASN A 120 0.68 -17.52 16.06
C ASN A 120 1.43 -18.18 17.23
N ARG A 121 2.76 -18.06 17.25
CA ARG A 121 3.64 -18.65 18.28
C ARG A 121 4.12 -17.63 19.32
N GLY A 122 3.41 -16.50 19.46
CA GLY A 122 3.75 -15.44 20.41
C GLY A 122 4.61 -14.32 19.84
N HIS A 123 4.90 -14.34 18.54
CA HIS A 123 5.69 -13.29 17.86
C HIS A 123 4.90 -12.54 16.78
N GLY A 124 3.57 -12.72 16.74
CA GLY A 124 2.71 -12.21 15.67
C GLY A 124 2.19 -13.34 14.77
N LEU A 125 1.20 -13.03 13.93
CA LEU A 125 0.59 -14.01 13.03
C LEU A 125 1.58 -14.49 11.96
N LEU A 126 2.29 -13.55 11.34
CA LEU A 126 3.44 -13.80 10.49
C LEU A 126 4.68 -13.16 11.10
N TYR A 127 5.76 -13.92 11.15
CA TYR A 127 7.08 -13.45 11.57
C TYR A 127 8.03 -13.68 10.40
N LEU A 128 8.76 -12.65 10.01
CA LEU A 128 9.67 -12.71 8.87
C LEU A 128 11.08 -12.39 9.33
N ASP A 129 11.91 -13.41 9.39
CA ASP A 129 13.33 -13.36 9.75
C ASP A 129 14.15 -14.19 8.75
N HIS A 130 15.37 -14.58 9.12
CA HIS A 130 16.25 -15.39 8.28
C HIS A 130 15.98 -16.90 8.40
N GLN A 131 15.00 -17.34 9.20
CA GLN A 131 14.66 -18.75 9.32
C GLN A 131 13.84 -19.21 8.11
N PRO A 132 14.20 -20.34 7.46
CA PRO A 132 13.50 -20.80 6.26
C PRO A 132 12.00 -21.03 6.43
N VAL A 133 11.55 -21.46 7.62
CA VAL A 133 10.14 -21.71 7.92
C VAL A 133 9.29 -20.43 7.93
N ASN A 134 9.85 -19.36 8.48
CA ASN A 134 9.22 -18.05 8.58
C ASN A 134 9.14 -17.39 7.21
N TYR A 135 10.24 -17.42 6.47
CA TYR A 135 10.29 -16.98 5.08
C TYR A 135 9.29 -17.74 4.20
N ARG A 136 9.23 -19.08 4.32
CA ARG A 136 8.28 -19.91 3.57
C ARG A 136 6.83 -19.55 3.87
N SER A 137 6.49 -19.35 5.15
CA SER A 137 5.13 -18.98 5.58
C SER A 137 4.72 -17.63 5.01
N PHE A 138 5.59 -16.62 5.12
CA PHE A 138 5.35 -15.31 4.53
C PHE A 138 5.21 -15.37 3.01
N ARG A 139 6.07 -16.14 2.32
CA ARG A 139 6.01 -16.30 0.87
C ARG A 139 4.68 -16.92 0.42
N LEU A 140 4.24 -18.01 1.05
CA LEU A 140 2.96 -18.65 0.73
C LEU A 140 1.78 -17.69 0.88
N VAL A 141 1.74 -16.93 1.97
CA VAL A 141 0.68 -15.95 2.20
C VAL A 141 0.77 -14.79 1.21
N SER A 142 1.95 -14.19 1.04
CA SER A 142 2.12 -13.04 0.16
C SER A 142 1.88 -13.37 -1.31
N ASP A 143 2.26 -14.55 -1.79
CA ASP A 143 1.95 -15.02 -3.14
C ASP A 143 0.44 -15.12 -3.36
N ASN A 144 -0.27 -15.73 -2.41
CA ASN A 144 -1.71 -15.92 -2.50
C ASN A 144 -2.47 -14.58 -2.44
N LEU A 145 -2.10 -13.70 -1.51
CA LEU A 145 -2.74 -12.38 -1.39
C LEU A 145 -2.42 -11.48 -2.58
N SER A 146 -1.18 -11.52 -3.08
CA SER A 146 -0.78 -10.78 -4.29
C SER A 146 -1.64 -11.19 -5.48
N HIS A 147 -1.82 -12.50 -5.69
CA HIS A 147 -2.69 -13.00 -6.75
C HIS A 147 -4.16 -12.67 -6.50
N HIS A 148 -4.65 -12.71 -5.26
CA HIS A 148 -6.06 -12.45 -4.97
C HIS A 148 -6.46 -10.98 -5.15
N PHE A 149 -5.59 -10.04 -4.76
CA PHE A 149 -5.86 -8.59 -4.84
C PHE A 149 -5.28 -7.93 -6.11
N HIS A 150 -4.51 -8.68 -6.91
CA HIS A 150 -3.69 -8.20 -8.02
C HIS A 150 -2.84 -6.98 -7.63
N VAL A 151 -2.02 -7.15 -6.59
CA VAL A 151 -1.08 -6.13 -6.08
C VAL A 151 0.29 -6.74 -5.87
N SER A 152 1.33 -5.91 -5.74
CA SER A 152 2.69 -6.41 -5.48
C SER A 152 2.82 -7.03 -4.08
N LYS A 153 3.77 -7.96 -3.92
CA LYS A 153 4.09 -8.54 -2.59
C LYS A 153 4.59 -7.49 -1.61
N THR A 154 5.21 -6.42 -2.10
CA THR A 154 5.61 -5.25 -1.32
C THR A 154 4.38 -4.55 -0.72
N ALA A 155 3.34 -4.30 -1.52
CA ALA A 155 2.09 -3.73 -1.02
C ALA A 155 1.43 -4.64 0.03
N ILE A 156 1.44 -5.96 -0.17
CA ILE A 156 0.97 -6.94 0.85
C ILE A 156 1.78 -6.80 2.14
N ARG A 157 3.11 -6.79 2.04
CA ARG A 157 4.02 -6.67 3.19
C ARG A 157 3.70 -5.43 4.02
N LEU A 158 3.68 -4.26 3.39
CA LEU A 158 3.38 -2.98 4.05
C LEU A 158 1.99 -2.98 4.68
N ARG A 159 1.00 -3.53 3.99
CA ARG A 159 -0.38 -3.64 4.48
C ARG A 159 -0.49 -4.49 5.73
N LEU A 160 0.13 -5.68 5.73
CA LEU A 160 0.13 -6.59 6.87
C LEU A 160 0.93 -6.03 8.05
N SER A 161 2.06 -5.35 7.80
CA SER A 161 2.83 -4.67 8.84
C SER A 161 2.01 -3.57 9.51
N ARG A 162 1.32 -2.72 8.75
CA ARG A 162 0.46 -1.64 9.28
C ARG A 162 -0.71 -2.16 10.11
N LEU A 163 -1.21 -3.37 9.82
CA LEU A 163 -2.26 -4.03 10.61
C LEU A 163 -1.70 -4.80 11.83
N GLY A 164 -0.38 -4.82 12.03
CA GLY A 164 0.26 -5.59 13.10
C GLY A 164 0.17 -7.11 12.89
N LEU A 165 -0.08 -7.56 11.65
CA LEU A 165 -0.22 -8.98 11.28
C LEU A 165 1.09 -9.60 10.80
N LEU A 166 2.05 -8.75 10.43
CA LEU A 166 3.41 -9.13 10.04
C LEU A 166 4.42 -8.40 10.92
N VAL A 167 5.35 -9.15 11.49
CA VAL A 167 6.56 -8.62 12.12
C VAL A 167 7.74 -8.91 11.22
N ASP A 168 8.33 -7.88 10.62
CA ASP A 168 9.53 -7.99 9.77
C ASP A 168 10.79 -7.79 10.63
N ALA A 169 11.37 -8.89 11.11
CA ALA A 169 12.56 -8.90 11.93
C ALA A 169 13.87 -8.88 11.12
N ARG A 170 13.81 -8.86 9.78
CA ARG A 170 15.00 -8.74 8.92
C ARG A 170 15.60 -7.34 8.94
N THR A 171 14.75 -6.34 9.12
CA THR A 171 15.11 -4.91 9.16
C THR A 171 15.36 -4.39 10.58
N SER A 172 15.02 -5.19 11.59
CA SER A 172 15.07 -4.80 12.99
C SER A 172 16.42 -5.15 13.65
N LYS A 173 17.07 -4.16 14.28
CA LYS A 173 18.07 -4.40 15.35
C LYS A 173 17.41 -4.59 16.73
N ARG A 174 16.07 -4.45 16.84
CA ARG A 174 15.32 -4.53 18.09
C ARG A 174 14.59 -5.87 18.23
N PRO A 175 14.59 -6.49 19.42
CA PRO A 175 13.76 -7.66 19.67
C PRO A 175 12.27 -7.31 19.52
N PRO A 176 11.41 -8.27 19.13
CA PRO A 176 10.00 -8.02 18.94
C PRO A 176 9.34 -7.49 20.22
N PRO A 177 8.41 -6.53 20.13
CA PRO A 177 7.72 -5.98 21.28
C PRO A 177 6.89 -7.05 21.98
N GLY A 178 6.93 -7.06 23.31
CA GLY A 178 6.15 -7.99 24.12
C GLY A 178 4.64 -7.71 24.04
N LEU A 179 3.83 -8.72 24.36
CA LEU A 179 2.36 -8.65 24.43
C LEU A 179 1.77 -7.38 25.09
N PRO A 180 2.37 -6.76 26.13
CA PRO A 180 1.82 -5.53 26.72
C PRO A 180 1.85 -4.33 25.78
N GLN A 181 2.83 -4.24 24.88
CA GLN A 181 3.00 -3.10 23.97
C GLN A 181 2.02 -3.13 22.80
N ILE A 182 1.63 -4.33 22.36
CA ILE A 182 0.63 -4.53 21.29
C ILE A 182 -0.78 -4.18 21.78
N ALA A 183 -1.09 -4.48 23.06
CA ALA A 183 -2.37 -4.13 23.67
C ALA A 183 -2.52 -2.62 23.91
N SER A 184 -1.44 -1.93 24.28
CA SER A 184 -1.42 -0.48 24.51
C SER A 184 -1.68 0.33 23.23
N GLN A 185 -1.19 -0.12 22.07
CA GLN A 185 -1.39 0.60 20.80
C GLN A 185 -2.82 0.47 20.22
N ARG A 186 -3.66 -0.40 20.79
CA ARG A 186 -5.05 -0.59 20.36
C ARG A 186 -6.08 0.28 21.10
N GLN A 187 -5.67 1.01 22.13
CA GLN A 187 -6.57 1.85 22.94
C GLN A 187 -6.65 3.33 22.50
N GLU A 188 -5.91 3.74 21.48
CA GLU A 188 -5.88 5.14 21.01
C GLU A 188 -6.55 5.37 19.64
N TRP A 189 -7.61 4.63 19.33
CA TRP A 189 -8.52 4.93 18.21
C TRP A 189 -9.98 4.84 18.67
#